data_AF-T0Y8N9-F1
#
_entry.id   AF-T0Y8N9-F1
#
_cell.length_a   1.000
_cell.length_b   1.000
_cell.length_c   1.000
_cell.angle_alpha   90.00
_cell.angle_beta   90.00
_cell.angle_gamma   90.00
#
_symmetry.space_group_name_H-M   'P 1'
#
loop_
_entity.id
_entity.type
_entity.pdbx_description
1 polymer ?
#
loop_
_entity_poly.entity_id
_entity_poly.type
_entity_poly.pdbx_seq_one_letter_code
_entity_poly.pdbx_strand_id
1 'polypeptide(L)'
;MSGKTTILAQIDIPELRTHFMRALANYQYRLTLLNRFRETLKESPDLISKEEVDQAQNLYLSALANLREDVTQLQFSVIRAPFSGIITRRYLDPGALVGQKGTNAPLFRLEDISKVRVRIDIPQASVDDVTIGTPARIIIK
;
A
#
# COMPACT_ATOMS: atom_id res chain seq x y z
N MET A 1 -18.83 10.35 -4.08
CA MET A 1 -17.51 10.92 -4.41
C MET A 1 -16.47 10.18 -3.59
N SER A 2 -15.48 9.57 -4.23
CA SER A 2 -14.36 8.93 -3.51
C SER A 2 -13.27 9.97 -3.32
N GLY A 3 -12.90 10.28 -2.08
CA GLY A 3 -11.83 11.23 -1.78
C GLY A 3 -10.47 10.55 -1.90
N LYS A 4 -9.40 11.34 -2.11
CA LYS A 4 -8.02 10.86 -2.01
C LYS A 4 -7.86 10.09 -0.69
N THR A 5 -7.42 8.82 -0.76
CA THR A 5 -7.23 7.89 0.38
C THR A 5 -8.47 7.08 0.84
N THR A 6 -9.65 7.24 0.22
CA THR A 6 -10.82 6.40 0.54
C THR A 6 -10.56 4.92 0.22
N ILE A 7 -10.95 4.02 1.13
CA ILE A 7 -10.87 2.57 0.94
C ILE A 7 -11.94 2.14 -0.07
N LEU A 8 -11.52 1.47 -1.14
CA LEU A 8 -12.39 0.97 -2.20
C LEU A 8 -12.75 -0.50 -1.98
N ALA A 9 -11.79 -1.30 -1.52
CA ALA A 9 -11.98 -2.71 -1.21
C ALA A 9 -10.95 -3.17 -0.18
N GLN A 10 -11.28 -4.26 0.49
CA GLN A 10 -10.37 -5.02 1.34
C GLN A 10 -10.40 -6.47 0.88
N ILE A 11 -9.23 -7.03 0.59
CA ILE A 11 -9.04 -8.43 0.22
C ILE A 11 -8.75 -9.18 1.51
N ASP A 12 -9.55 -10.20 1.82
CA ASP A 12 -9.22 -11.08 2.94
C ASP A 12 -8.22 -12.13 2.48
N ILE A 13 -7.05 -12.15 3.13
CA ILE A 13 -5.95 -13.07 2.85
C ILE A 13 -5.61 -13.75 4.18
N PRO A 14 -6.26 -14.89 4.52
CA PRO A 14 -6.11 -15.55 5.81
C PRO A 14 -4.67 -15.95 6.13
N GLU A 15 -3.91 -16.34 5.12
CA GLU A 15 -2.50 -16.71 5.24
C GLU A 15 -1.71 -15.50 5.75
N LEU A 16 -1.91 -14.34 5.15
CA LEU A 16 -1.17 -13.13 5.49
C LEU A 16 -1.46 -12.63 6.91
N ARG A 17 -2.72 -12.77 7.36
CA ARG A 17 -3.09 -12.54 8.77
C ARG A 17 -2.34 -13.48 9.70
N THR A 18 -2.24 -14.76 9.33
CA THR A 18 -1.52 -15.77 10.11
C THR A 18 -0.02 -15.48 10.20
N HIS A 19 0.59 -15.05 9.09
CA HIS A 19 1.98 -14.60 9.05
C HIS A 19 2.22 -13.42 9.99
N PHE A 20 1.39 -12.37 9.88
CA PHE A 20 1.45 -11.21 10.77
C PHE A 20 1.35 -11.58 12.26
N MET A 21 0.39 -12.44 12.64
CA MET A 21 0.23 -12.86 14.04
C MET A 21 1.47 -13.60 14.57
N ARG A 22 2.10 -14.43 13.73
CA ARG A 22 3.35 -15.13 14.06
C ARG A 22 4.52 -14.15 14.22
N ALA A 23 4.67 -13.20 13.30
CA ALA A 23 5.72 -12.20 13.36
C ALA A 23 5.55 -11.27 14.58
N LEU A 24 4.32 -10.90 14.91
CA LEU A 24 3.99 -10.09 16.08
C LEU A 24 4.39 -10.80 17.39
N ALA A 25 4.05 -12.08 17.53
CA ALA A 25 4.42 -12.87 18.70
C ALA A 25 5.94 -12.99 18.85
N ASN A 26 6.66 -13.23 17.75
CA ASN A 26 8.12 -13.28 17.75
C ASN A 26 8.74 -11.92 18.12
N TYR A 27 8.24 -10.81 17.55
CA TYR A 27 8.68 -9.47 17.91
C TYR A 27 8.50 -9.18 19.40
N GLN A 28 7.34 -9.49 19.96
CA GLN A 28 7.05 -9.30 21.39
C GLN A 28 7.99 -10.11 22.26
N TYR A 29 8.24 -11.37 21.92
CA TYR A 29 9.18 -12.22 22.64
C TYR A 29 10.60 -11.62 22.64
N ARG A 30 11.11 -11.19 21.48
CA ARG A 30 12.45 -10.58 21.37
C ARG A 30 12.56 -9.25 22.10
N LEU A 31 11.50 -8.44 22.08
CA LEU A 31 11.45 -7.18 22.82
C LEU A 31 11.53 -7.41 24.33
N THR A 32 10.73 -8.33 24.87
CA THR A 32 10.75 -8.66 26.30
C THR A 32 12.11 -9.21 26.72
N LEU A 33 12.72 -10.08 25.91
CA LEU A 33 14.04 -10.63 26.20
C LEU A 33 15.13 -9.55 26.23
N LEU A 34 15.13 -8.66 25.23
CA LEU A 34 16.04 -7.52 25.16
C LEU A 34 15.88 -6.59 26.38
N ASN A 35 14.64 -6.28 26.76
CA ASN A 35 14.38 -5.44 27.93
C ASN A 35 14.92 -6.09 29.21
N ARG A 36 14.65 -7.39 29.40
CA ARG A 36 15.17 -8.15 30.54
C ARG A 36 16.71 -8.12 30.57
N PHE A 37 17.38 -8.35 29.46
CA PHE A 37 18.85 -8.32 29.39
C PHE A 37 19.42 -6.92 29.69
N ARG A 38 18.78 -5.86 29.19
CA ARG A 38 19.16 -4.47 29.50
C ARG A 38 18.94 -4.11 30.96
N GLU A 39 17.89 -4.62 31.59
CA GLU A 39 17.63 -4.46 33.03
C GLU A 39 18.69 -5.20 33.85
N THR A 40 18.95 -6.48 33.54
CA THR A 40 19.98 -7.27 34.22
C THR A 40 21.37 -6.65 34.09
N LEU A 41 21.73 -6.10 32.91
CA LEU A 41 23.03 -5.42 32.73
C LEU A 41 23.17 -4.18 33.63
N LYS A 42 22.06 -3.47 33.91
CA LYS A 42 22.06 -2.28 34.77
C LYS A 42 22.13 -2.65 36.25
N GLU A 43 21.38 -3.67 36.66
CA GLU A 43 21.26 -4.08 38.06
C GLU A 43 22.42 -4.98 38.52
N SER A 44 22.95 -5.82 37.62
CA SER A 44 23.99 -6.81 37.93
C SER A 44 24.90 -7.03 36.73
N PRO A 45 25.87 -6.13 36.49
CA PRO A 45 26.76 -6.18 35.34
C PRO A 45 27.59 -7.47 35.22
N ASP A 46 27.80 -8.18 36.33
CA ASP A 46 28.57 -9.43 36.38
C ASP A 46 27.79 -10.64 35.85
N LEU A 47 26.46 -10.54 35.73
CA LEU A 47 25.58 -11.66 35.34
C LEU A 47 25.30 -11.73 33.84
N ILE A 48 25.60 -10.67 33.08
CA ILE A 48 25.34 -10.62 31.66
C ILE A 48 26.37 -9.75 30.94
N SER A 49 26.86 -10.24 29.81
CA SER A 49 27.82 -9.52 28.99
C SER A 49 27.15 -8.48 28.09
N LYS A 50 27.90 -7.45 27.68
CA LYS A 50 27.44 -6.51 26.65
C LYS A 50 27.16 -7.21 25.31
N GLU A 51 27.93 -8.24 24.99
CA GLU A 51 27.75 -9.02 23.76
C GLU A 51 26.38 -9.72 23.72
N GLU A 52 25.92 -10.31 24.82
CA GLU A 52 24.59 -10.92 24.88
C GLU A 52 23.46 -9.91 24.70
N VAL A 53 23.62 -8.69 25.25
CA VAL A 53 22.68 -7.58 25.02
C VAL A 53 22.68 -7.16 23.55
N ASP A 54 23.84 -7.03 22.93
CA ASP A 54 23.97 -6.65 21.52
C ASP A 54 23.41 -7.74 20.59
N GLN A 55 23.60 -9.02 20.91
CA GLN A 55 22.98 -10.14 20.19
C GLN A 55 21.45 -10.11 20.32
N ALA A 56 20.92 -9.90 21.52
CA ALA A 56 19.48 -9.75 21.73
C ALA A 56 18.92 -8.52 20.99
N GLN A 57 19.68 -7.43 20.92
CA GLN A 57 19.32 -6.24 20.16
C GLN A 57 19.22 -6.55 18.66
N ASN A 58 20.18 -7.27 18.10
CA ASN A 58 20.17 -7.65 16.69
C ASN A 58 18.98 -8.56 16.34
N LEU A 59 18.68 -9.54 17.21
CA LEU A 59 17.53 -10.42 17.05
C LEU A 59 16.20 -9.65 17.15
N TYR A 60 16.11 -8.67 18.05
CA TYR A 60 14.96 -7.76 18.12
C TYR A 60 14.79 -6.94 16.84
N LEU A 61 15.87 -6.34 16.33
CA LEU A 61 15.83 -5.54 15.10
C LEU A 61 15.41 -6.37 13.88
N SER A 62 15.91 -7.60 13.77
CA SER A 62 15.48 -8.54 12.74
C SER A 62 13.99 -8.89 12.86
N ALA A 63 13.51 -9.20 14.07
CA ALA A 63 12.09 -9.49 14.28
C ALA A 63 11.18 -8.29 13.99
N LEU A 64 11.64 -7.07 14.31
CA LEU A 64 10.94 -5.83 13.97
C LEU A 64 10.88 -5.61 12.45
N ALA A 65 11.96 -5.87 11.73
CA ALA A 65 11.99 -5.77 10.27
C ALA A 65 10.97 -6.73 9.63
N ASN A 66 10.95 -7.99 10.08
CA ASN A 66 10.00 -8.99 9.59
C ASN A 66 8.54 -8.58 9.89
N LEU A 67 8.25 -8.07 11.10
CA LEU A 67 6.92 -7.57 11.42
C LEU A 67 6.51 -6.40 10.52
N ARG A 68 7.43 -5.48 10.21
CA ARG A 68 7.16 -4.35 9.31
C ARG A 68 6.90 -4.80 7.88
N GLU A 69 7.60 -5.82 7.41
CA GLU A 69 7.35 -6.43 6.12
C GLU A 69 5.92 -6.99 6.05
N ASP A 70 5.52 -7.81 7.03
CA ASP A 70 4.17 -8.38 7.10
C ASP A 70 3.08 -7.30 7.20
N VAL A 71 3.32 -6.22 7.95
CA VAL A 71 2.42 -5.06 7.99
C VAL A 71 2.29 -4.40 6.62
N THR A 72 3.38 -4.25 5.89
CA THR A 72 3.38 -3.67 4.54
C THR A 72 2.61 -4.55 3.57
N GLN A 73 2.83 -5.87 3.64
CA GLN A 73 2.07 -6.83 2.84
C GLN A 73 0.57 -6.76 3.18
N LEU A 74 0.19 -6.66 4.46
CA LEU A 74 -1.21 -6.51 4.88
C LEU A 74 -1.83 -5.22 4.32
N GLN A 75 -1.06 -4.14 4.20
CA GLN A 75 -1.54 -2.89 3.59
C GLN A 75 -1.87 -3.07 2.11
N PHE A 76 -1.18 -3.96 1.38
CA PHE A 76 -1.52 -4.27 -0.01
C PHE A 76 -2.85 -5.00 -0.16
N SER A 77 -3.39 -5.58 0.91
CA SER A 77 -4.76 -6.13 0.91
C SER A 77 -5.84 -5.05 0.91
N VAL A 78 -5.48 -3.79 1.22
CA VAL A 78 -6.41 -2.65 1.26
C VAL A 78 -6.25 -1.81 -0.01
N ILE A 79 -7.23 -1.89 -0.90
CA ILE A 79 -7.26 -1.11 -2.14
C ILE A 79 -7.81 0.28 -1.85
N ARG A 80 -7.01 1.31 -2.11
CA ARG A 80 -7.37 2.73 -1.90
C ARG A 80 -7.44 3.50 -3.21
N ALA A 81 -8.26 4.54 -3.22
CA ALA A 81 -8.32 5.46 -4.36
C ALA A 81 -7.00 6.27 -4.46
N PRO A 82 -6.29 6.23 -5.61
CA PRO A 82 -5.04 6.98 -5.79
C PRO A 82 -5.26 8.50 -5.91
N PHE A 83 -6.47 8.92 -6.28
CA PHE A 83 -6.88 10.32 -6.38
C PHE A 83 -8.38 10.46 -6.10
N SER A 84 -8.86 11.70 -5.95
CA SER A 84 -10.29 11.97 -5.78
C SER A 84 -11.02 11.81 -7.11
N GLY A 85 -12.10 11.03 -7.14
CA GLY A 85 -12.85 10.78 -8.38
C GLY A 85 -14.17 10.06 -8.14
N ILE A 86 -14.78 9.63 -9.25
CA ILE A 86 -15.99 8.82 -9.25
C ILE A 86 -15.68 7.42 -9.78
N ILE A 87 -16.23 6.40 -9.12
CA ILE A 87 -16.13 5.03 -9.60
C ILE A 87 -17.14 4.89 -10.74
N THR A 88 -16.66 4.77 -11.97
CA THR A 88 -17.52 4.63 -13.16
C THR A 88 -17.84 3.17 -13.48
N ARG A 89 -16.98 2.24 -13.05
CA ARG A 89 -17.22 0.79 -13.13
C ARG A 89 -16.65 0.04 -11.94
N ARG A 90 -17.37 -0.99 -11.52
CA ARG A 90 -16.91 -2.04 -10.60
C ARG A 90 -16.95 -3.37 -11.35
N TYR A 91 -15.83 -4.08 -11.39
CA TYR A 91 -15.67 -5.32 -12.16
C TYR A 91 -15.88 -6.58 -11.33
N LEU A 92 -15.98 -6.45 -10.01
CA LEU A 92 -16.09 -7.56 -9.07
C LEU A 92 -17.14 -7.25 -8.01
N ASP A 93 -17.79 -8.30 -7.52
CA ASP A 93 -18.70 -8.22 -6.40
C ASP A 93 -18.05 -8.71 -5.09
N PRO A 94 -18.56 -8.29 -3.93
CA PRO A 94 -18.10 -8.81 -2.65
C PRO A 94 -18.14 -10.34 -2.61
N GLY A 95 -17.04 -10.96 -2.14
CA GLY A 95 -16.89 -12.42 -2.12
C GLY A 95 -16.26 -13.01 -3.39
N ALA A 96 -16.05 -12.23 -4.45
CA ALA A 96 -15.30 -12.69 -5.61
C ALA A 96 -13.82 -12.94 -5.27
N LEU A 97 -13.27 -14.02 -5.81
CA LEU A 97 -11.85 -14.36 -5.68
C LEU A 97 -11.00 -13.43 -6.56
N VAL A 98 -9.94 -12.87 -5.99
CA VAL A 98 -9.00 -11.95 -6.68
C VAL A 98 -7.62 -12.59 -6.73
N GLY A 99 -6.89 -12.42 -7.83
CA GLY A 99 -5.49 -12.85 -7.94
C GLY A 99 -5.26 -14.30 -8.39
N GLN A 100 -6.22 -14.92 -9.11
CA GLN A 100 -5.91 -16.16 -9.84
C GLN A 100 -4.75 -15.93 -10.81
N LYS A 101 -3.74 -16.81 -10.75
CA LYS A 101 -2.46 -16.70 -11.49
C LYS A 101 -2.70 -16.32 -12.96
N GLY A 102 -2.12 -15.18 -13.37
CA GLY A 102 -2.11 -14.71 -14.76
C GLY A 102 -3.15 -13.66 -15.13
N THR A 103 -4.04 -13.26 -14.23
CA THR A 103 -5.08 -12.25 -14.55
C THR A 103 -4.82 -10.91 -13.86
N ASN A 104 -4.28 -9.93 -14.59
CA ASN A 104 -4.29 -8.51 -14.21
C ASN A 104 -5.67 -7.88 -14.47
N ALA A 105 -6.72 -8.53 -13.98
CA ALA A 105 -8.09 -8.05 -14.19
C ALA A 105 -8.30 -6.74 -13.40
N PRO A 106 -8.83 -5.68 -14.03
CA PRO A 106 -9.14 -4.45 -13.32
C PRO A 106 -10.24 -4.72 -12.27
N LEU A 107 -10.08 -4.18 -11.07
CA LEU A 107 -11.10 -4.29 -10.01
C LEU A 107 -12.12 -3.15 -10.07
N PHE A 108 -11.63 -1.93 -10.33
CA PHE A 108 -12.39 -0.69 -10.38
C PHE A 108 -11.92 0.20 -11.52
N ARG A 109 -12.84 1.00 -12.06
CA ARG A 109 -12.52 2.15 -12.91
C ARG A 109 -12.85 3.42 -12.14
N LEU A 110 -11.83 4.24 -11.89
CA LEU A 110 -11.94 5.52 -11.21
C LEU A 110 -11.60 6.63 -12.20
N GLU A 111 -12.51 7.60 -12.34
CA GLU A 111 -12.34 8.73 -13.26
C GLU A 111 -12.39 10.05 -12.48
N ASP A 112 -11.44 10.94 -12.77
CA ASP A 112 -11.45 12.33 -12.31
C ASP A 112 -12.10 13.20 -13.39
N ILE A 113 -13.27 13.74 -13.07
CA ILE A 113 -14.05 14.61 -13.96
C ILE A 113 -13.88 16.10 -13.64
N SER A 114 -12.91 16.47 -12.80
CA SER A 114 -12.66 17.87 -12.44
C SER A 114 -12.11 18.71 -13.60
N LYS A 115 -11.39 18.08 -14.54
CA LYS A 115 -10.88 18.70 -15.76
C LYS A 115 -11.11 17.77 -16.95
N VAL A 116 -11.86 18.25 -17.93
CA VAL A 116 -12.09 17.53 -19.18
C VAL A 116 -11.06 17.99 -20.22
N ARG A 117 -10.35 17.04 -20.82
CA ARG A 117 -9.42 17.30 -21.93
C ARG A 117 -10.02 16.72 -23.21
N VAL A 118 -10.24 17.56 -24.21
CA VAL A 118 -10.67 17.15 -25.55
C VAL A 118 -9.43 17.03 -26.43
N ARG A 119 -9.33 15.92 -27.18
CA ARG A 119 -8.34 15.73 -28.23
C ARG A 119 -9.05 15.82 -29.58
N ILE A 120 -8.43 16.55 -30.51
CA ILE A 120 -8.93 16.73 -31.87
C ILE A 120 -7.76 16.38 -32.78
N ASP A 121 -8.00 15.49 -33.72
CA ASP A 121 -7.02 15.15 -34.75
C ASP A 121 -7.11 16.21 -35.85
N ILE A 122 -5.98 16.85 -36.14
CA ILE A 122 -5.88 17.91 -37.15
C ILE A 122 -5.26 17.32 -38.42
N PRO A 123 -5.91 17.45 -39.60
CA PRO A 123 -5.32 17.03 -40.86
C PRO A 123 -4.01 17.78 -41.12
N GLN A 124 -3.01 17.09 -41.68
CA GLN A 124 -1.67 17.65 -41.93
C GLN A 124 -1.70 18.98 -42.71
N ALA A 125 -2.62 19.10 -43.68
CA ALA A 125 -2.76 20.31 -44.51
C ALA A 125 -3.20 21.57 -43.73
N SER A 126 -3.73 21.41 -42.52
CA SER A 126 -4.22 22.50 -41.67
C SER A 126 -3.45 22.62 -40.35
N VAL A 127 -2.29 21.95 -40.23
CA VAL A 127 -1.44 22.00 -39.03
C VAL A 127 -0.83 23.39 -38.85
N ASP A 128 -0.46 24.06 -39.94
CA ASP A 128 0.16 25.39 -39.88
C ASP A 128 -0.82 26.48 -39.37
N ASP A 129 -2.13 26.23 -39.47
CA ASP A 129 -3.18 27.15 -39.01
C ASP A 129 -3.46 27.05 -37.49
N VAL A 130 -2.86 26.08 -36.80
CA VAL A 130 -3.13 25.81 -35.38
C VAL A 130 -1.86 25.98 -34.54
N THR A 131 -1.92 26.91 -33.58
CA THR A 131 -0.82 27.17 -32.64
C THR A 131 -1.33 27.15 -31.19
N ILE A 132 -0.39 27.13 -30.24
CA ILE A 132 -0.74 27.21 -28.82
C ILE A 132 -1.43 28.55 -28.55
N GLY A 133 -2.67 28.48 -28.08
CA GLY A 133 -3.50 29.67 -27.79
C GLY A 133 -4.59 29.93 -28.83
N THR A 134 -4.64 29.19 -29.95
CA THR A 134 -5.75 29.28 -30.90
C THR A 134 -7.08 28.99 -30.18
N PRO A 135 -8.05 29.92 -30.19
CA PRO A 135 -9.32 29.73 -29.50
C PRO A 135 -10.13 28.62 -30.19
N ALA A 136 -10.68 27.70 -29.39
CA ALA A 136 -11.53 26.61 -29.87
C ALA A 136 -12.90 26.67 -29.17
N ARG A 137 -13.97 26.42 -29.93
CA ARG A 137 -15.32 26.28 -29.40
C ARG A 137 -15.73 24.82 -29.47
N ILE A 138 -16.06 24.24 -28.32
CA ILE A 138 -16.55 22.87 -28.21
C ILE A 138 -18.06 22.94 -27.91
N ILE A 139 -18.86 22.27 -28.73
CA ILE A 139 -20.31 22.15 -28.53
C ILE A 139 -20.59 20.69 -28.22
N ILE A 140 -21.15 20.43 -27.03
CA ILE A 140 -21.64 19.11 -26.63
C ILE A 140 -23.14 19.11 -26.89
N LYS A 141 -23.63 18.15 -27.68
CA LYS A 141 -25.04 18.01 -28.02
C LYS A 141 -25.66 16.83 -27.26
#